data_AF-A0A1C7WAD6-F1
#
_entry.id   AF-A0A1C7WAD6-F1
#
_cell.length_a   1.000
_cell.length_b   1.000
_cell.length_c   1.000
_cell.angle_alpha   90.00
_cell.angle_beta   90.00
_cell.angle_gamma   90.00
#
_symmetry.space_group_name_H-M   'P 1'
#
loop_
_entity.id
_entity.type
_entity.pdbx_description
1 polymer ?
#
loop_
_entity_poly.entity_id
_entity_poly.type
_entity_poly.pdbx_seq_one_letter_code
_entity_poly.pdbx_strand_id
1 'polypeptide(L)'
;MESRWLALQRKVLNFYDNRPVMAWGCFIVVAALATWHAWAVFLPILSSAEPEQLGYHFLMATLFTAIGLFMAYCRIQRLEIILSEPGNLSKVLEAHDGPVSPELLDTLRSVADEFGVRGKFEAFLAQYDVAALPTTQVVYNRLVTLAEEAAHDKPH
;
A
#
# COMPACT_ATOMS: atom_id res chain seq x y z
N MET A 1 15.06 11.71 -7.75
CA MET A 1 14.97 11.42 -6.29
C MET A 1 13.54 11.05 -5.90
N GLU A 2 12.53 11.70 -6.48
CA GLU A 2 11.09 11.42 -6.31
C GLU A 2 10.69 9.95 -6.54
N SER A 3 11.32 9.24 -7.49
CA SER A 3 10.99 7.84 -7.78
C SER A 3 11.22 6.87 -6.61
N ARG A 4 12.25 7.11 -5.79
CA ARG A 4 12.57 6.23 -4.64
C ARG A 4 11.58 6.43 -3.49
N TRP A 5 11.14 7.67 -3.29
CA TRP A 5 10.16 8.01 -2.26
C TRP A 5 8.79 7.43 -2.59
N LEU A 6 8.34 7.57 -3.84
CA LEU A 6 7.09 6.98 -4.32
C LEU A 6 7.12 5.44 -4.25
N ALA A 7 8.26 4.82 -4.58
CA ALA A 7 8.42 3.37 -4.44
C ALA A 7 8.33 2.90 -2.98
N LEU A 8 8.87 3.68 -2.03
CA LEU A 8 8.76 3.39 -0.60
C LEU A 8 7.32 3.53 -0.10
N GLN A 9 6.64 4.61 -0.48
CA GLN A 9 5.22 4.81 -0.15
C GLN A 9 4.36 3.66 -0.68
N ARG A 10 4.53 3.26 -1.95
CA ARG A 10 3.82 2.11 -2.53
C ARG A 10 4.08 0.81 -1.78
N LYS A 11 5.31 0.55 -1.32
CA LYS A 11 5.62 -0.65 -0.53
C LYS A 11 4.91 -0.64 0.83
N VAL A 12 4.88 0.50 1.51
CA VAL A 12 4.14 0.63 2.78
C VAL A 12 2.64 0.43 2.57
N LEU A 13 2.08 1.01 1.51
CA LEU A 13 0.68 0.79 1.14
C LEU A 13 0.39 -0.68 0.84
N ASN A 14 1.20 -1.33 0.00
CA ASN A 14 1.10 -2.76 -0.28
C ASN A 14 1.20 -3.62 0.98
N PHE A 15 1.99 -3.19 1.97
CA PHE A 15 2.08 -3.89 3.26
C PHE A 15 0.77 -3.78 4.06
N TYR A 16 0.18 -2.59 4.13
CA TYR A 16 -1.14 -2.38 4.73
C TYR A 16 -2.25 -3.16 4.02
N ASP A 17 -2.15 -3.33 2.71
CA ASP A 17 -3.20 -3.94 1.88
C ASP A 17 -3.14 -5.47 1.94
N ASN A 18 -1.95 -6.04 1.82
CA ASN A 18 -1.76 -7.50 1.82
C ASN A 18 -1.76 -8.09 3.23
N ARG A 19 -1.35 -7.32 4.26
CA ARG A 19 -1.21 -7.81 5.64
C ARG A 19 -1.67 -6.77 6.67
N PRO A 20 -2.97 -6.40 6.69
CA PRO A 20 -3.47 -5.30 7.51
C PRO A 20 -3.22 -5.50 9.01
N VAL A 21 -3.46 -6.70 9.53
CA VAL A 21 -3.24 -7.01 10.96
C VAL A 21 -1.78 -6.84 11.35
N MET A 22 -0.85 -7.30 10.50
CA MET A 22 0.58 -7.18 10.75
C MET A 22 1.04 -5.73 10.65
N ALA A 23 0.54 -4.97 9.67
CA ALA A 23 0.85 -3.57 9.50
C ALA A 23 0.38 -2.72 10.69
N TRP A 24 -0.83 -2.97 11.18
CA TRP A 24 -1.34 -2.35 12.40
C TRP A 24 -0.54 -2.77 13.63
N GLY A 25 -0.16 -4.04 13.74
CA GLY A 25 0.72 -4.52 14.80
C GLY A 25 2.07 -3.79 14.82
N CYS A 26 2.72 -3.66 13.65
CA CYS A 26 3.95 -2.90 13.51
C CYS A 26 3.76 -1.42 13.90
N PHE A 27 2.68 -0.79 13.44
CA PHE A 27 2.38 0.60 13.79
C PHE A 27 2.18 0.79 15.30
N ILE A 28 1.45 -0.11 15.96
CA ILE A 28 1.24 -0.07 17.42
C ILE A 28 2.57 -0.23 18.16
N VAL A 29 3.42 -1.15 17.73
CA VAL A 29 4.76 -1.34 18.33
C VAL A 29 5.62 -0.07 18.18
N VAL A 30 5.64 0.52 16.99
CA VAL A 30 6.37 1.77 16.74
C VAL A 30 5.83 2.91 17.62
N ALA A 31 4.51 3.05 17.74
CA ALA A 31 3.87 4.04 18.59
C ALA A 31 4.22 3.81 20.08
N ALA A 32 4.14 2.57 20.56
CA ALA A 32 4.48 2.22 21.93
C ALA A 32 5.95 2.53 22.25
N LEU A 33 6.87 2.20 21.34
CA LEU A 33 8.30 2.55 21.49
C LEU A 33 8.52 4.05 21.49
N ALA A 34 7.87 4.80 20.59
CA ALA A 34 7.95 6.25 20.56
C ALA A 34 7.47 6.86 21.89
N THR A 35 6.32 6.38 22.40
CA THR A 35 5.77 6.81 23.69
C THR A 35 6.68 6.45 24.85
N TRP A 36 7.24 5.24 24.88
CA TRP A 36 8.18 4.80 25.91
C TRP A 36 9.41 5.70 25.98
N HIS A 37 10.05 5.96 24.84
CA HIS A 37 11.22 6.83 24.78
C HIS A 37 10.87 8.29 25.09
N ALA A 38 9.72 8.80 24.65
CA ALA A 38 9.25 10.14 25.01
C ALA A 38 9.00 10.27 26.51
N TRP A 39 8.42 9.23 27.13
CA TRP A 39 8.19 9.18 28.58
C TRP A 39 9.51 9.19 29.35
N ALA A 40 10.51 8.44 28.90
CA ALA A 40 11.86 8.43 29.48
C ALA A 40 12.58 9.81 29.38
N VAL A 41 12.19 10.67 28.43
CA VAL A 41 12.66 12.06 28.38
C VAL A 41 11.86 12.95 29.34
N PHE A 42 10.54 12.76 29.40
CA PHE A 42 9.63 13.65 30.14
C PHE A 42 9.68 13.44 31.66
N LEU A 43 9.78 12.19 32.13
CA LEU A 43 9.81 11.84 33.55
C LEU A 43 10.94 12.55 34.31
N PRO A 44 12.21 12.46 33.87
CA PRO A 44 13.33 13.09 34.57
C PRO A 44 13.23 14.62 34.61
N ILE A 45 12.68 15.24 33.55
CA ILE A 45 12.43 16.68 33.49
C ILE A 45 11.43 17.09 34.57
N LEU A 46 10.36 16.30 34.76
CA LEU A 46 9.34 16.58 35.80
C LEU A 46 9.85 16.30 37.21
N SER A 47 10.64 15.24 37.40
CA SER A 47 11.13 14.85 38.72
C SER A 47 12.43 15.55 39.13
N SER A 48 12.98 16.42 38.28
CA SER A 48 14.31 17.03 38.48
C SER A 48 15.42 15.99 38.75
N ALA A 49 15.25 14.78 38.22
CA ALA A 49 16.24 13.71 38.33
C ALA A 49 17.25 13.84 37.19
N GLU A 50 18.50 13.45 37.43
CA GLU A 50 19.50 13.40 36.35
C GLU A 50 19.10 12.31 35.34
N PRO A 51 18.80 12.68 34.08
CA PRO A 51 18.39 11.70 33.09
C PRO A 51 19.59 10.95 32.56
N GLU A 52 19.64 9.64 32.80
CA GLU A 52 20.55 8.77 32.07
C GLU A 52 20.17 8.80 30.57
N GLN A 53 21.15 9.15 29.73
CA GLN A 53 21.05 9.04 28.26
C GLN A 53 19.91 9.83 27.61
N LEU A 54 19.59 11.03 28.10
CA LEU A 54 18.53 11.89 27.54
C LEU A 54 18.60 12.06 26.02
N GLY A 55 19.80 12.28 25.48
CA GLY A 55 20.01 12.44 24.04
C GLY A 55 19.64 11.20 23.23
N TYR A 56 19.89 10.00 23.76
CA TYR A 56 19.51 8.74 23.12
C TYR A 56 17.99 8.57 23.11
N HIS A 57 17.33 8.76 24.26
CA HIS A 57 15.88 8.63 24.35
C HIS A 57 15.16 9.65 23.46
N PHE A 58 15.65 10.89 23.39
CA PHE A 58 15.10 11.91 22.51
C PHE A 58 15.25 11.54 21.02
N LEU A 59 16.43 11.08 20.61
CA LEU A 59 16.68 10.65 19.23
C LEU A 59 15.77 9.48 18.83
N MET A 60 15.66 8.46 19.68
CA MET A 60 14.82 7.29 19.42
C MET A 60 13.34 7.64 19.37
N ALA A 61 12.86 8.49 20.29
CA ALA A 61 11.49 8.99 20.25
C ALA A 61 11.18 9.71 18.93
N THR A 62 12.11 10.55 18.46
CA THR A 62 11.98 11.28 17.19
C THR A 62 11.95 10.33 15.99
N LEU A 63 12.86 9.35 15.94
CA LEU A 63 12.93 8.37 14.85
C LEU A 63 11.66 7.51 14.76
N PHE A 64 11.22 6.94 15.89
CA PHE A 64 10.00 6.12 15.90
C PHE A 64 8.76 6.95 15.57
N THR A 65 8.68 8.19 16.06
CA THR A 65 7.59 9.11 15.70
C THR A 65 7.60 9.40 14.21
N ALA A 66 8.76 9.69 13.61
CA ALA A 66 8.86 9.94 12.17
C ALA A 66 8.42 8.74 11.32
N ILE A 67 8.84 7.52 11.70
CA ILE A 67 8.40 6.28 11.04
C ILE A 67 6.89 6.09 11.18
N GLY A 68 6.35 6.25 12.39
CA GLY A 68 4.93 6.13 12.66
C GLY A 68 4.10 7.14 11.87
N LEU A 69 4.53 8.40 11.84
CA LEU A 69 3.89 9.47 11.06
C LEU A 69 3.91 9.16 9.56
N PHE A 70 5.02 8.65 9.03
CA PHE A 70 5.09 8.25 7.62
C PHE A 70 4.10 7.13 7.29
N MET A 71 4.03 6.09 8.13
CA MET A 71 3.08 4.99 7.97
C MET A 71 1.62 5.50 8.03
N ALA A 72 1.32 6.37 8.99
CA ALA A 72 0.00 6.99 9.14
C ALA A 72 -0.35 7.90 7.95
N TYR A 73 0.60 8.71 7.48
CA TYR A 73 0.43 9.59 6.32
C TYR A 73 0.10 8.78 5.06
N CYS A 74 0.85 7.72 4.77
CA CYS A 74 0.54 6.83 3.65
C CYS A 74 -0.88 6.27 3.77
N ARG A 75 -1.27 5.81 4.97
CA ARG A 75 -2.61 5.25 5.18
C ARG A 75 -3.71 6.29 5.01
N ILE A 76 -3.53 7.50 5.52
CA ILE A 76 -4.49 8.61 5.39
C ILE A 76 -4.63 9.01 3.93
N GLN A 77 -3.53 9.18 3.20
CA GLN A 77 -3.56 9.48 1.76
C GLN A 77 -4.31 8.40 0.96
N ARG A 78 -4.12 7.12 1.29
CA ARG A 78 -4.90 6.05 0.67
C ARG A 78 -6.40 6.14 1.02
N LEU A 79 -6.73 6.40 2.28
CA LEU A 79 -8.11 6.61 2.70
C LEU A 79 -8.72 7.83 1.99
N GLU A 80 -7.97 8.91 1.82
CA GLU A 80 -8.39 10.11 1.11
C GLU A 80 -8.65 9.81 -0.37
N ILE A 81 -7.79 9.05 -1.05
CA ILE A 81 -8.04 8.60 -2.43
C ILE A 81 -9.30 7.71 -2.49
N ILE A 82 -9.44 6.74 -1.59
CA ILE A 82 -10.62 5.84 -1.56
C ILE A 82 -11.91 6.62 -1.28
N LEU A 83 -11.88 7.59 -0.36
CA LEU A 83 -13.04 8.38 0.05
C LEU A 83 -13.35 9.54 -0.90
N SER A 84 -12.35 10.06 -1.61
CA SER A 84 -12.50 11.10 -2.65
C SER A 84 -12.94 10.52 -4.00
N GLU A 85 -12.95 9.20 -4.13
CA GLU A 85 -13.57 8.48 -5.24
C GLU A 85 -14.91 7.80 -4.85
N PRO A 86 -15.92 8.53 -4.33
CA PRO A 86 -17.23 7.93 -4.05
C PRO A 86 -17.94 7.43 -5.33
N GLY A 87 -17.47 7.83 -6.52
CA GLY A 87 -17.92 7.30 -7.81
C GLY A 87 -17.26 6.00 -8.27
N ASN A 88 -16.07 5.62 -7.75
CA ASN A 88 -15.43 4.36 -8.14
C ASN A 88 -15.81 3.19 -7.24
N LEU A 89 -16.17 3.42 -5.98
CA LEU A 89 -16.65 2.34 -5.12
C LEU A 89 -17.98 1.76 -5.65
N SER A 90 -18.90 2.63 -6.09
CA SER A 90 -20.13 2.22 -6.77
C SER A 90 -19.85 1.61 -8.14
N LYS A 91 -18.96 2.20 -8.96
CA LYS A 91 -18.58 1.61 -10.27
C LYS A 91 -17.88 0.27 -10.12
N VAL A 92 -17.06 0.02 -9.10
CA VAL A 92 -16.38 -1.27 -8.88
C VAL A 92 -17.35 -2.32 -8.35
N LEU A 93 -18.31 -1.92 -7.50
CA LEU A 93 -19.37 -2.82 -7.02
C LEU A 93 -20.42 -3.11 -8.11
N GLU A 94 -20.77 -2.13 -8.95
CA GLU A 94 -21.68 -2.31 -10.10
C GLU A 94 -21.00 -2.99 -11.30
N ALA A 95 -19.70 -2.75 -11.52
CA ALA A 95 -18.91 -3.41 -12.59
C ALA A 95 -18.31 -4.75 -12.16
N HIS A 96 -18.56 -5.22 -10.94
CA HIS A 96 -18.15 -6.55 -10.51
C HIS A 96 -18.76 -7.64 -11.42
N ASP A 97 -20.03 -7.44 -11.81
CA ASP A 97 -20.78 -8.35 -12.68
C ASP A 97 -20.93 -7.84 -14.13
N GLY A 98 -20.53 -6.60 -14.40
CA GLY A 98 -20.61 -5.95 -15.71
C GLY A 98 -19.32 -6.07 -16.55
N PRO A 99 -19.41 -5.86 -17.88
CA PRO A 99 -18.23 -5.82 -18.75
C PRO A 99 -17.26 -4.73 -18.28
N VAL A 100 -15.96 -5.05 -18.29
CA VAL A 100 -14.91 -4.15 -17.83
C VAL A 100 -14.96 -2.81 -18.58
N SER A 101 -14.93 -1.70 -17.85
CA SER A 101 -14.96 -0.37 -18.47
C SER A 101 -13.62 -0.05 -19.15
N PRO A 102 -13.61 0.73 -20.25
CA PRO A 102 -12.37 1.11 -20.95
C PRO A 102 -11.36 1.83 -20.05
N GLU A 103 -11.85 2.70 -19.16
CA GLU A 103 -11.03 3.45 -18.19
C GLU A 103 -10.30 2.50 -17.21
N LEU A 104 -11.02 1.47 -16.73
CA LEU A 104 -10.45 0.48 -15.82
C LEU A 104 -9.49 -0.45 -16.56
N LEU A 105 -9.78 -0.75 -17.82
CA LEU A 105 -8.92 -1.55 -18.68
C LEU A 105 -7.55 -0.91 -18.85
N ASP A 106 -7.48 0.39 -19.16
CA ASP A 106 -6.21 1.10 -19.29
C ASP A 106 -5.41 1.12 -17.98
N THR A 107 -6.10 1.18 -16.83
CA THR A 107 -5.46 1.03 -15.52
C THR A 107 -4.86 -0.38 -15.35
N LEU A 108 -5.62 -1.44 -15.68
CA LEU A 108 -5.16 -2.83 -15.59
C LEU A 108 -4.02 -3.14 -16.57
N ARG A 109 -4.01 -2.49 -17.72
CA ARG A 109 -2.92 -2.55 -18.70
C ARG A 109 -1.62 -1.98 -18.13
N SER A 110 -1.69 -0.83 -17.48
CA SER A 110 -0.53 -0.23 -16.82
C SER A 110 0.00 -1.13 -15.69
N VAL A 111 -0.88 -1.77 -14.93
CA VAL A 111 -0.48 -2.75 -13.90
C VAL A 111 0.20 -3.97 -14.55
N ALA A 112 -0.32 -4.48 -15.67
CA ALA A 112 0.30 -5.58 -16.42
C ALA A 112 1.70 -5.24 -16.94
N ASP A 113 1.96 -3.99 -17.31
CA ASP A 113 3.30 -3.49 -17.65
C ASP A 113 4.25 -3.51 -16.45
N GLU A 114 3.78 -3.07 -15.27
CA GLU A 114 4.60 -3.10 -14.04
C GLU A 114 5.03 -4.52 -13.64
N PHE A 115 4.17 -5.52 -13.88
CA PHE A 115 4.48 -6.92 -13.63
C PHE A 115 5.21 -7.62 -14.80
N GLY A 116 5.44 -6.94 -15.93
CA GLY A 116 6.08 -7.53 -17.11
C GLY A 116 5.22 -8.59 -17.82
N VAL A 117 3.91 -8.61 -17.55
CA VAL A 117 2.95 -9.61 -18.10
C VAL A 117 2.05 -9.05 -19.19
N ARG A 118 2.33 -7.83 -19.66
CA ARG A 118 1.56 -7.11 -20.68
C ARG A 118 1.19 -7.95 -21.90
N GLY A 119 2.15 -8.68 -22.45
CA GLY A 119 1.92 -9.52 -23.63
C GLY A 119 0.93 -10.66 -23.37
N LYS A 120 1.05 -11.34 -22.21
CA LYS A 120 0.11 -12.41 -21.81
C LYS A 120 -1.28 -11.85 -21.49
N PHE A 121 -1.33 -10.65 -20.93
CA PHE A 121 -2.57 -9.96 -20.59
C PHE A 121 -3.35 -9.48 -21.84
N GLU A 122 -2.67 -8.87 -22.82
CA GLU A 122 -3.28 -8.52 -24.11
C GLU A 122 -3.70 -9.75 -24.91
N ALA A 123 -2.91 -10.83 -24.88
CA ALA A 123 -3.29 -12.10 -25.53
C ALA A 123 -4.55 -12.71 -24.91
N PHE A 124 -4.80 -12.50 -23.62
CA PHE A 124 -6.04 -12.90 -22.96
C PHE A 124 -7.21 -12.01 -23.40
N LEU A 125 -7.04 -10.68 -23.41
CA LEU A 125 -8.08 -9.75 -23.83
C LEU A 125 -8.48 -9.93 -25.30
N ALA A 126 -7.52 -10.28 -26.17
CA ALA A 126 -7.76 -10.56 -27.58
C ALA A 126 -8.64 -11.79 -27.87
N GLN A 127 -8.93 -12.63 -26.85
CA GLN A 127 -9.86 -13.75 -26.97
C GLN A 127 -11.32 -13.32 -26.93
N TYR A 128 -11.58 -12.09 -26.51
CA TYR A 128 -12.93 -11.53 -26.37
C TYR A 128 -13.19 -10.52 -27.49
N ASP A 129 -14.43 -10.49 -27.95
CA ASP A 129 -14.89 -9.48 -28.90
C ASP A 129 -14.94 -8.11 -28.20
N VAL A 130 -14.61 -7.05 -28.93
CA VAL A 130 -14.61 -5.66 -28.44
C VAL A 130 -16.02 -5.24 -27.96
N ALA A 131 -17.06 -5.87 -28.51
CA ALA A 131 -18.45 -5.66 -28.12
C ALA A 131 -18.91 -6.49 -26.90
N ALA A 132 -18.12 -7.50 -26.49
CA ALA A 132 -18.47 -8.43 -25.41
C ALA A 132 -17.25 -8.65 -24.49
N LEU A 133 -16.76 -7.54 -23.92
CA LEU A 133 -15.63 -7.58 -23.00
C LEU A 133 -15.96 -8.43 -21.75
N PRO A 134 -14.97 -9.16 -21.22
CA PRO A 134 -15.13 -9.95 -20.00
C PRO A 134 -15.47 -9.07 -18.80
N THR A 135 -16.02 -9.67 -17.75
CA THR A 135 -16.30 -8.91 -16.53
C THR A 135 -15.02 -8.44 -15.86
N THR A 136 -15.12 -7.34 -15.11
CA THR A 136 -13.99 -6.78 -14.36
C THR A 136 -13.30 -7.84 -13.49
N GLN A 137 -14.08 -8.72 -12.87
CA GLN A 137 -13.55 -9.80 -12.03
C GLN A 137 -12.72 -10.81 -12.81
N VAL A 138 -13.18 -11.19 -14.01
CA VAL A 138 -12.47 -12.16 -14.86
C VAL A 138 -11.12 -11.59 -15.32
N VAL A 139 -11.10 -10.31 -15.69
CA VAL A 139 -9.86 -9.62 -16.10
C VAL A 139 -8.90 -9.45 -14.93
N TYR A 140 -9.41 -9.02 -13.77
CA TYR A 140 -8.60 -8.82 -12.58
C TYR A 140 -7.99 -10.14 -12.08
N ASN A 141 -8.79 -11.19 -11.94
CA ASN A 141 -8.30 -12.50 -11.51
C ASN A 141 -7.22 -13.04 -12.47
N ARG A 142 -7.42 -12.87 -13.78
CA ARG A 142 -6.41 -13.31 -14.75
C ARG A 142 -5.11 -12.54 -14.62
N LEU A 143 -5.17 -11.23 -14.39
CA LEU A 143 -3.99 -10.40 -14.18
C LEU A 143 -3.22 -10.85 -12.92
N VAL A 144 -3.92 -11.15 -11.83
CA VAL A 144 -3.32 -11.67 -10.59
C VAL A 144 -2.63 -13.01 -10.85
N THR A 145 -3.30 -13.97 -11.49
CA THR A 145 -2.70 -15.27 -11.83
C THR A 145 -1.45 -15.11 -12.70
N LEU A 146 -1.49 -14.23 -13.72
CA LEU A 146 -0.32 -13.97 -14.57
C LEU A 146 0.84 -13.35 -13.79
N ALA A 147 0.55 -12.45 -12.86
CA ALA A 147 1.56 -11.84 -11.99
C ALA A 147 2.19 -12.86 -11.02
N GLU A 148 1.39 -13.77 -10.48
CA GLU A 148 1.86 -14.87 -9.63
C GLU A 148 2.72 -15.88 -10.41
N GLU A 149 2.30 -16.28 -11.60
CA GLU A 149 3.08 -17.14 -12.50
C GLU A 149 4.44 -16.49 -12.84
N ALA A 150 4.44 -15.19 -13.19
CA ALA A 150 5.66 -14.44 -13.50
C ALA A 150 6.58 -14.25 -12.29
N ALA A 151 6.03 -14.24 -11.06
CA ALA A 151 6.82 -14.19 -9.84
C ALA A 151 7.49 -15.55 -9.54
N HIS A 152 6.82 -16.66 -9.86
CA HIS A 152 7.35 -18.02 -9.69
C HIS A 152 8.36 -18.42 -10.77
N ASP A 153 8.24 -17.87 -11.99
CA ASP A 153 9.15 -18.16 -13.12
C ASP A 153 10.48 -17.38 -13.07
N LYS A 154 10.70 -16.49 -12.08
CA LYS A 154 12.00 -15.83 -11.92
C LYS A 154 13.01 -16.83 -11.32
N PRO A 155 14.05 -17.26 -12.07
CA PRO A 155 15.10 -18.08 -11.49
C PRO A 155 15.83 -17.28 -10.40
N HIS A 156 16.01 -17.93 -9.25
CA HIS A 156 16.85 -17.44 -8.15
C HIS A 156 18.28 -17.16 -8.60
#